data_AF-A0A2T3FJF0-F1
#
_entry.id   AF-A0A2T3FJF0-F1
#
_cell.length_a   1.000
_cell.length_b   1.000
_cell.length_c   1.000
_cell.angle_alpha   90.00
_cell.angle_beta   90.00
_cell.angle_gamma   90.00
#
_symmetry.space_group_name_H-M   'P 1'
#
loop_
_entity.id
_entity.type
_entity.pdbx_description
1 polymer ?
#
loop_
_entity_poly.entity_id
_entity_poly.type
_entity_poly.pdbx_seq_one_letter_code
_entity_poly.pdbx_strand_id
1 'polypeptide(L)'
;MKKLIIFLLILMNLTTVTAVNETPKYKIIASSYKQEDIEEMYEVKDKLIQNYKKWVKGVDDVHQVLADHQKAFNAKYYNGLYTIVLGEGKGKTLEGKLQVSYCTSSKEIHKKSWLASMFS
;
A
#
# COMPACT_ATOMS: atom_id res chain seq x y z
N MET A 1 33.54 10.51 31.19
CA MET A 1 32.92 11.23 30.06
C MET A 1 32.94 10.45 28.74
N LYS A 2 34.04 9.80 28.34
CA LYS A 2 34.11 9.00 27.10
C LYS A 2 33.13 7.81 27.03
N LYS A 3 32.90 7.12 28.16
CA LYS A 3 32.00 5.94 28.23
C LYS A 3 30.50 6.28 28.08
N LEU A 4 30.08 7.48 28.47
CA LEU A 4 28.69 7.97 28.33
C LEU A 4 28.35 8.31 26.88
N ILE A 5 29.31 8.86 26.13
CA ILE A 5 29.16 9.21 24.71
C ILE A 5 28.95 7.94 23.87
N ILE A 6 29.63 6.84 24.21
CA ILE A 6 29.48 5.55 23.52
C ILE A 6 28.07 4.98 23.70
N PHE A 7 27.48 5.09 24.90
CA PHE A 7 26.10 4.67 25.15
C PHE A 7 25.09 5.52 24.36
N LEU A 8 25.33 6.83 24.23
CA LEU A 8 24.49 7.73 23.46
C LEU A 8 24.51 7.40 21.96
N LEU A 9 25.69 7.07 21.42
CA LEU A 9 25.88 6.66 20.02
C LEU A 9 25.20 5.32 19.69
N ILE A 10 25.16 4.37 20.65
CA ILE A 10 24.47 3.09 20.48
C ILE A 10 22.94 3.29 20.43
N LEU A 11 22.40 4.19 21.26
CA LEU A 11 20.97 4.52 21.27
C LEU A 11 20.50 5.16 19.95
N MET A 12 21.34 5.97 19.29
CA MET A 12 21.02 6.57 17.98
C MET A 12 20.99 5.54 16.83
N ASN A 13 21.63 4.38 16.98
CA ASN A 13 21.61 3.30 15.98
C ASN A 13 20.48 2.28 16.22
N LEU A 14 19.78 2.34 17.35
CA LEU A 14 18.66 1.43 17.68
C LEU A 14 17.31 1.89 17.14
N THR A 15 17.18 3.13 16.67
CA THR A 15 15.98 3.58 15.93
C THR A 15 16.14 3.23 14.45
N THR A 16 16.29 1.94 14.14
CA THR A 16 15.88 1.50 12.81
C THR A 16 14.37 1.70 12.77
N VAL A 17 13.93 2.77 12.09
CA VAL A 17 12.55 2.86 11.63
C VAL A 17 12.44 1.76 10.59
N THR A 18 12.18 0.53 11.03
CA THR A 18 11.59 -0.46 10.15
C THR A 18 10.24 0.13 9.79
N ALA A 19 10.17 0.81 8.65
CA ALA A 19 8.90 1.06 7.99
C ALA A 19 8.30 -0.33 7.79
N VAL A 20 7.44 -0.74 8.73
CA VAL A 20 6.66 -1.95 8.57
C VAL A 20 5.96 -1.72 7.24
N ASN A 21 6.28 -2.56 6.26
CA ASN A 21 5.74 -2.50 4.91
C ASN A 21 4.28 -2.97 4.99
N GLU A 22 3.46 -2.21 5.71
CA GLU A 22 2.06 -2.48 5.90
C GLU A 22 1.37 -2.22 4.57
N THR A 23 0.60 -3.20 4.14
CA THR A 23 -0.24 -3.04 2.96
C THR A 23 -1.08 -1.77 3.10
N PRO A 24 -0.98 -0.81 2.16
CA PRO A 24 -1.78 0.39 2.20
C PRO A 24 -3.28 0.05 2.22
N LYS A 25 -4.07 0.92 2.83
CA LYS A 25 -5.52 0.80 2.92
C LYS A 25 -6.17 1.98 2.21
N TYR A 26 -7.39 1.79 1.74
CA TYR A 26 -8.23 2.87 1.26
C TYR A 26 -9.40 3.11 2.19
N LYS A 27 -9.87 4.35 2.20
CA LYS A 27 -11.12 4.78 2.81
C LYS A 27 -11.84 5.70 1.84
N ILE A 28 -13.08 5.37 1.49
CA ILE A 28 -13.92 6.21 0.64
C ILE A 28 -15.14 6.59 1.44
N ILE A 29 -15.44 7.89 1.51
CA ILE A 29 -16.61 8.42 2.19
C ILE A 29 -17.55 8.96 1.12
N ALA A 30 -18.75 8.37 1.01
CA ALA A 30 -19.77 8.82 0.08
C ALA A 30 -20.30 10.22 0.44
N SER A 31 -20.87 10.92 -0.53
CA SER A 31 -21.48 12.23 -0.32
C SER A 31 -22.63 12.18 0.68
N SER A 32 -23.56 11.22 0.51
CA SER A 32 -24.67 10.95 1.42
C SER A 32 -25.02 9.45 1.49
N TYR A 33 -26.14 9.11 2.13
CA TYR A 33 -26.68 7.74 2.21
C TYR A 33 -27.67 7.40 1.08
N LYS A 34 -27.86 8.31 0.11
CA LYS A 34 -28.66 8.02 -1.08
C LYS A 34 -28.02 6.89 -1.88
N GLN A 35 -28.87 6.11 -2.55
CA GLN A 35 -28.42 4.97 -3.36
C GLN A 35 -27.45 5.40 -4.47
N GLU A 36 -27.74 6.51 -5.15
CA GLU A 36 -26.89 7.10 -6.20
C GLU A 36 -25.46 7.40 -5.70
N ASP A 37 -25.34 8.03 -4.52
CA ASP A 37 -24.03 8.37 -3.93
C ASP A 37 -23.27 7.12 -3.46
N ILE A 38 -23.99 6.07 -3.04
CA ILE A 38 -23.40 4.78 -2.67
C ILE A 38 -22.91 4.05 -3.92
N GLU A 39 -23.65 4.09 -5.02
CA GLU A 39 -23.24 3.55 -6.32
C GLU A 39 -21.99 4.26 -6.85
N GLU A 40 -21.96 5.59 -6.82
CA GLU A 40 -20.77 6.38 -7.16
C GLU A 40 -19.55 5.97 -6.32
N MET A 41 -19.73 5.79 -5.01
CA MET A 41 -18.66 5.31 -4.13
C MET A 41 -18.09 3.95 -4.59
N TYR A 42 -18.93 3.02 -5.02
CA TYR A 42 -18.48 1.73 -5.56
C TYR A 42 -17.78 1.87 -6.91
N GLU A 43 -18.24 2.77 -7.79
CA GLU A 43 -17.53 3.05 -9.04
C GLU A 43 -16.13 3.65 -8.81
N VAL A 44 -16.02 4.60 -7.87
CA VAL A 44 -14.75 5.21 -7.49
C VAL A 44 -13.81 4.16 -6.90
N LYS A 45 -14.32 3.25 -6.07
CA LYS A 45 -13.55 2.09 -5.58
C LYS A 45 -13.00 1.27 -6.73
N ASP A 46 -13.82 0.90 -7.70
CA ASP A 46 -13.37 0.05 -8.81
C ASP A 46 -12.32 0.75 -9.68
N LYS A 47 -12.52 2.04 -9.96
CA LYS A 47 -11.52 2.88 -10.64
C LYS A 47 -10.21 2.95 -9.84
N LEU A 48 -10.27 3.14 -8.52
CA LEU A 48 -9.11 3.16 -7.64
C LEU A 48 -8.34 1.85 -7.70
N ILE A 49 -9.01 0.69 -7.58
CA ILE A 49 -8.36 -0.62 -7.62
C ILE A 49 -7.70 -0.89 -8.98
N GLN A 50 -8.36 -0.52 -10.08
CA GLN A 50 -7.80 -0.70 -11.43
C GLN A 50 -6.59 0.21 -11.67
N ASN A 51 -6.65 1.46 -11.24
CA ASN A 51 -5.54 2.40 -11.35
C ASN A 51 -4.37 1.97 -10.46
N TYR A 52 -4.64 1.60 -9.21
CA TYR A 52 -3.64 1.10 -8.28
C TYR A 52 -2.85 -0.08 -8.86
N LYS A 53 -3.53 -1.07 -9.47
CA LYS A 53 -2.88 -2.19 -10.17
C LYS A 53 -1.89 -1.77 -11.25
N LYS A 54 -2.15 -0.64 -11.92
CA LYS A 54 -1.26 -0.09 -12.95
C LYS A 54 -0.12 0.70 -12.31
N TRP A 55 -0.42 1.51 -11.30
CA TRP A 55 0.53 2.40 -10.66
C TRP A 55 1.64 1.65 -9.90
N VAL A 56 1.30 0.55 -9.23
CA VAL A 56 2.29 -0.23 -8.45
C VAL A 56 3.03 -1.27 -9.27
N LYS A 57 2.71 -1.42 -10.57
CA LYS A 57 3.34 -2.43 -11.42
C LYS A 57 4.80 -2.05 -11.69
N GLY A 58 5.72 -2.85 -11.16
CA GLY A 58 7.15 -2.65 -11.36
C GLY A 58 7.72 -1.46 -10.57
N VAL A 59 7.05 -1.06 -9.49
CA VAL A 59 7.53 -0.01 -8.58
C VAL A 59 7.95 -0.62 -7.26
N ASP A 60 9.09 -0.14 -6.74
CA ASP A 60 9.67 -0.62 -5.49
C ASP A 60 9.03 0.03 -4.25
N ASP A 61 8.64 1.32 -4.33
CA ASP A 61 7.97 2.05 -3.25
C ASP A 61 6.51 2.39 -3.60
N VAL A 62 5.60 1.56 -3.08
CA VAL A 62 4.15 1.74 -3.23
C VAL A 62 3.63 2.99 -2.51
N HIS A 63 4.25 3.38 -1.40
CA HIS A 63 3.80 4.54 -0.62
C HIS A 63 4.05 5.84 -1.37
N GLN A 64 5.21 5.96 -2.04
CA GLN A 64 5.51 7.10 -2.90
C GLN A 64 4.53 7.21 -4.06
N VAL A 65 4.22 6.09 -4.73
CA VAL A 65 3.26 6.05 -5.85
C VAL A 65 1.89 6.57 -5.42
N LEU A 66 1.42 6.16 -4.24
CA LEU A 66 0.13 6.63 -3.71
C LEU A 66 0.17 8.12 -3.38
N ALA A 67 1.27 8.64 -2.84
CA ALA A 67 1.45 10.07 -2.59
C ALA A 67 1.40 10.88 -3.89
N ASP A 68 2.10 10.44 -4.93
CA ASP A 68 2.16 11.14 -6.22
C ASP A 68 0.79 11.19 -6.93
N HIS A 69 -0.05 10.16 -6.73
CA HIS A 69 -1.35 10.05 -7.38
C HIS A 69 -2.52 10.56 -6.52
N GLN A 70 -2.28 11.27 -5.41
CA GLN A 70 -3.34 11.87 -4.60
C GLN A 70 -4.29 12.76 -5.40
N LYS A 71 -3.76 13.51 -6.38
CA LYS A 71 -4.56 14.42 -7.21
C LYS A 71 -5.57 13.70 -8.11
N ALA A 72 -5.33 12.43 -8.46
CA ALA A 72 -6.21 11.67 -9.35
C ALA A 72 -7.62 11.45 -8.77
N PHE A 73 -7.74 11.43 -7.44
CA PHE A 73 -8.99 11.20 -6.73
C PHE A 73 -9.30 12.29 -5.69
N ASN A 74 -8.59 13.42 -5.72
CA ASN A 74 -8.63 14.43 -4.65
C ASN A 74 -8.44 13.80 -3.25
N ALA A 75 -7.50 12.86 -3.16
CA ALA A 75 -7.31 12.01 -1.99
C ALA A 75 -6.27 12.58 -1.02
N LYS A 76 -6.41 12.20 0.25
CA LYS A 76 -5.40 12.42 1.29
C LYS A 76 -4.69 11.11 1.60
N TYR A 77 -3.37 11.10 1.46
CA TYR A 77 -2.55 9.96 1.83
C TYR A 77 -1.78 10.27 3.11
N TYR A 78 -2.00 9.46 4.15
CA TYR A 78 -1.27 9.59 5.41
C TYR A 78 -1.12 8.23 6.07
N ASN A 79 0.10 7.89 6.47
CA ASN A 79 0.43 6.68 7.24
C ASN A 79 -0.19 5.39 6.65
N GLY A 80 -0.06 5.19 5.33
CA GLY A 80 -0.60 4.00 4.66
C GLY A 80 -2.09 4.06 4.35
N LEU A 81 -2.82 5.11 4.74
CA LEU A 81 -4.26 5.27 4.47
C LEU A 81 -4.51 6.28 3.34
N TYR A 82 -5.14 5.81 2.27
CA TYR A 82 -5.57 6.61 1.12
C TYR A 82 -7.05 6.96 1.24
N THR A 83 -7.33 8.20 1.65
CA THR A 83 -8.69 8.66 1.96
C THR A 83 -9.26 9.50 0.82
N ILE A 84 -10.42 9.10 0.30
CA ILE A 84 -11.21 9.81 -0.70
C ILE A 84 -12.51 10.28 -0.05
N VAL A 85 -12.85 11.55 -0.22
CA VAL A 85 -14.12 12.11 0.26
C VAL A 85 -14.91 12.59 -0.96
N LEU A 86 -16.08 12.02 -1.18
CA LEU A 86 -16.99 12.40 -2.26
C LEU A 86 -17.96 13.45 -1.75
N GLY A 87 -18.22 14.49 -2.55
CA GLY A 87 -19.16 15.56 -2.21
C GLY A 87 -18.98 16.13 -0.80
N GLU A 88 -20.04 16.08 0.02
CA GLU A 88 -20.03 16.57 1.41
C GLU A 88 -19.40 15.60 2.42
N GLY A 89 -19.16 14.34 2.04
CA GLY A 89 -18.56 13.34 2.93
C GLY A 89 -19.41 12.95 4.14
N LYS A 90 -20.73 13.03 4.05
CA LYS A 90 -21.68 12.71 5.13
C LYS A 90 -22.34 11.34 4.98
N GLY A 91 -21.89 10.57 4.00
CA GLY A 91 -22.48 9.29 3.62
C GLY A 91 -21.81 8.08 4.24
N LYS A 92 -22.10 6.92 3.63
CA LYS A 92 -21.50 5.64 4.00
C LYS A 92 -19.99 5.68 3.81
N THR A 93 -19.28 5.00 4.72
CA THR A 93 -17.83 4.80 4.62
C THR A 93 -17.53 3.39 4.14
N LEU A 94 -16.59 3.26 3.21
CA LEU A 94 -16.06 2.01 2.73
C LEU A 94 -14.54 1.95 2.91
N GLU A 95 -14.05 0.89 3.53
CA GLU A 95 -12.64 0.68 3.82
C GLU A 95 -12.16 -0.68 3.32
N GLY A 96 -10.90 -0.77 2.93
CA GLY A 96 -10.31 -2.02 2.48
C GLY A 96 -8.81 -1.93 2.26
N LYS A 97 -8.17 -3.08 2.03
CA LYS A 97 -6.74 -3.15 1.72
C LYS A 97 -6.52 -2.90 0.22
N LEU A 98 -5.49 -2.13 -0.12
CA LEU A 98 -5.00 -1.97 -1.49
C LEU A 98 -4.00 -3.08 -1.79
N GLN A 99 -4.52 -4.24 -2.22
CA GLN A 99 -3.70 -5.39 -2.60
C GLN A 99 -3.83 -5.70 -4.08
N VAL A 100 -2.69 -6.07 -4.67
CA VAL A 100 -2.60 -6.60 -6.02
C VAL A 100 -2.33 -8.09 -5.93
N SER A 101 -3.28 -8.91 -6.36
CA SER A 101 -3.04 -10.34 -6.57
C SER A 101 -2.41 -10.51 -7.96
N TYR A 102 -1.12 -10.26 -8.08
CA TYR A 102 -0.41 -10.76 -9.25
C TYR A 102 -0.29 -12.27 -9.08
N CYS A 103 -0.72 -13.05 -10.09
CA CYS A 103 -0.28 -14.44 -10.17
C CYS A 103 1.25 -14.38 -10.30
N THR A 104 1.97 -14.61 -9.21
CA THR A 104 3.42 -14.65 -9.18
C THR A 104 3.89 -15.89 -9.94
N SER A 105 3.83 -15.85 -11.27
CA SER A 105 4.52 -16.81 -12.15
C SER A 105 5.98 -16.37 -12.37
N SER A 106 6.63 -15.87 -11.31
CA SER A 106 8.00 -15.36 -11.35
C SER A 106 8.81 -15.70 -10.11
N LYS A 107 8.34 -16.64 -9.27
CA LYS A 107 9.32 -17.45 -8.53
C LYS A 107 9.93 -18.36 -9.59
N GLU A 108 11.16 -18.09 -9.97
CA GLU A 108 11.99 -19.06 -10.68
C GLU A 108 11.81 -20.40 -9.96
N ILE A 109 11.14 -21.34 -10.65
CA ILE A 109 10.96 -22.69 -10.15
C ILE A 109 12.36 -23.28 -10.17
N HIS A 110 13.06 -23.21 -9.03
CA HIS A 110 14.31 -23.93 -8.84
C HIS A 110 14.01 -25.40 -9.09
N LYS A 111 14.36 -25.88 -10.28
CA LYS A 111 14.27 -27.29 -10.63
C LYS A 111 15.24 -28.00 -9.68
N LYS A 112 14.74 -28.63 -8.61
CA LYS A 112 15.53 -29.57 -7.82
C LYS A 112 15.87 -30.74 -8.72
N SER A 113 16.95 -30.61 -9.48
CA SER A 113 17.48 -31.68 -10.32
C SER A 113 18.21 -32.66 -9.40
N TRP A 114 17.48 -33.67 -8.94
CA TRP A 114 18.02 -34.82 -8.20
C TRP A 114 19.11 -35.59 -8.97
N LEU A 115 19.21 -35.42 -10.29
CA LEU A 115 20.24 -36.04 -11.12
C LEU A 115 21.64 -35.43 -10.92
N ALA A 116 21.75 -34.16 -10.48
CA ALA A 116 23.05 -33.53 -10.27
C ALA A 116 23.78 -34.07 -9.02
N SER A 117 23.08 -34.68 -8.06
CA SER A 117 23.69 -35.27 -6.87
C SER A 117 24.20 -36.70 -7.08
N MET A 118 24.01 -37.30 -8.26
CA MET A 118 24.49 -38.66 -8.56
C MET A 118 25.89 -38.69 -9.19
N PHE A 119 26.46 -37.55 -9.55
CA PHE A 119 27.78 -37.44 -10.20
C PHE A 119 28.78 -36.59 -9.41
N SER A 120 28.56 -36.41 -8.09
CA SER A 120 29.54 -35.84 -7.16
C SER A 120 30.18 -36.92 -6.30
#